data_AF-A0A2P6VGL0-F1
#
_entry.id   AF-A0A2P6VGL0-F1
#
_cell.length_a   1.000
_cell.length_b   1.000
_cell.length_c   1.000
_cell.angle_alpha   90.00
_cell.angle_beta   90.00
_cell.angle_gamma   90.00
#
_symmetry.space_group_name_H-M   'P 1'
#
loop_
_entity.id
_entity.type
_entity.pdbx_description
1 polymer ?
#
loop_
_entity_poly.entity_id
_entity_poly.type
_entity_poly.pdbx_seq_one_letter_code
_entity_poly.pdbx_strand_id
1 'polypeptide(L)'
;MALASDDEPEKLSLGQLLATGRGRATVAAELIALLAMSPFLVLEWGTITAYGAGWWSAWNVLDALTYVLQVYITVLHLTRNVHSGYLSIACALQCILLLFRLQYFSRVFTSTRYAFLEAIKEAISAISIYLFFMVLVILGFAVAFHVLFRKDQGNEEFSTISNAFLTMWANQSDLLDLNLMRASHNPVTAVVLAVAYSFVMGMVIVNMLIGLMSNALEKTNRHEATKMVLHKAQIIDELEETMPRWLEERFMGSPDFIHILRVDPDRVDKPDLGSMWKDTEQSGEGGGDAGSAELLAKVDAMQAQLDRLEALLAGRTPAVSTS
;
A
#
# COMPACT_ATOMS: atom_id res chain seq x y z
N MET A 1 16.61 10.19 20.79
CA MET A 1 16.80 11.59 20.34
C MET A 1 15.76 12.51 20.98
N ALA A 2 14.46 12.20 20.90
CA ALA A 2 13.39 12.98 21.55
C ALA A 2 13.52 13.12 23.09
N LEU A 3 13.86 12.05 23.82
CA LEU A 3 13.97 12.07 25.29
C LEU A 3 15.09 12.98 25.87
N ALA A 4 16.03 13.44 25.04
CA ALA A 4 17.09 14.35 25.49
C ALA A 4 16.75 15.83 25.22
N SER A 5 15.73 16.10 24.41
CA SER A 5 15.36 17.44 23.94
C SER A 5 14.24 18.09 24.77
N ASP A 6 13.47 17.33 25.54
CA ASP A 6 12.27 17.84 26.25
C ASP A 6 12.61 18.70 27.48
N ASP A 7 13.81 18.59 28.04
CA ASP A 7 14.22 19.31 29.28
C ASP A 7 15.39 20.29 29.04
N GLU A 8 15.69 20.63 27.79
CA GLU A 8 16.81 21.53 27.49
C GLU A 8 16.42 22.99 27.80
N PRO A 9 17.19 23.75 28.60
CA PRO A 9 16.81 25.13 28.91
C PRO A 9 16.94 25.98 27.63
N GLU A 10 15.79 26.38 27.09
CA GLU A 10 15.62 27.10 25.82
C GLU A 10 16.41 28.41 25.71
N LYS A 11 16.96 28.91 26.82
CA LYS A 11 17.63 30.21 26.95
C LYS A 11 19.16 30.19 26.90
N LEU A 12 19.79 29.01 26.83
CA LEU A 12 21.26 28.91 26.82
C LEU A 12 21.83 29.24 25.42
N SER A 13 22.92 30.00 25.36
CA SER A 13 23.69 30.18 24.12
C SER A 13 24.45 28.89 23.77
N LEU A 14 24.84 28.71 22.50
CA LEU A 14 25.57 27.54 22.01
C LEU A 14 26.85 27.25 22.82
N GLY A 15 27.57 28.32 23.21
CA GLY A 15 28.75 28.21 24.07
C GLY A 15 28.47 27.75 25.50
N GLN A 16 27.32 28.12 26.07
CA GLN A 16 26.91 27.66 27.40
C GLN A 16 26.34 26.23 27.35
N LEU A 17 25.72 25.85 26.23
CA LEU A 17 25.24 24.49 25.99
C LEU A 17 26.42 23.51 25.91
N LEU A 18 27.46 23.84 25.15
CA LEU A 18 28.70 23.06 25.05
C LEU A 18 29.50 23.00 26.34
N ALA A 19 29.29 23.94 27.27
CA ALA A 19 29.89 23.89 28.60
C ALA A 19 29.23 22.81 29.49
N THR A 20 27.98 22.42 29.20
CA THR A 20 27.28 21.35 29.93
C THR A 20 27.51 19.98 29.28
N GLY A 21 27.72 18.95 30.08
CA GLY A 21 27.90 17.57 29.59
C GLY A 21 26.72 17.05 28.76
N ARG A 22 25.49 17.48 29.10
CA ARG A 22 24.27 17.11 28.37
C ARG A 22 24.20 17.77 27.00
N GLY A 23 24.49 19.07 26.91
CA GLY A 23 24.55 19.79 25.64
C GLY A 23 25.59 19.23 24.67
N ARG A 24 26.75 18.80 25.19
CA ARG A 24 27.76 18.08 24.39
C ARG A 24 27.23 16.75 23.87
N ALA A 25 26.45 16.02 24.67
CA ALA A 25 25.83 14.77 24.25
C ALA A 25 24.75 14.98 23.17
N THR A 26 23.93 16.02 23.29
CA THR A 26 22.92 16.39 22.27
C THR A 26 23.56 16.70 20.93
N VAL A 27 24.57 17.59 20.92
CA VAL A 27 25.30 17.97 19.69
C VAL A 27 26.06 16.78 19.11
N ALA A 28 26.68 15.94 19.96
CA ALA A 28 27.34 14.72 19.50
C ALA A 28 26.36 13.75 18.85
N ALA A 29 25.17 13.57 19.42
CA ALA A 29 24.13 12.70 18.86
C ALA A 29 23.63 13.20 17.49
N GLU A 30 23.47 14.52 17.32
CA GLU A 30 23.11 15.13 16.02
C GLU A 30 24.20 14.94 14.97
N LEU A 31 25.46 15.16 15.34
CA LEU A 31 26.59 14.94 14.44
C LEU A 31 26.72 13.46 14.05
N ILE A 32 26.54 12.55 15.01
CA ILE A 32 26.51 11.11 14.73
C ILE A 32 25.35 10.77 13.79
N ALA A 33 24.15 11.34 14.00
CA ALA A 33 23.01 11.12 13.12
C ALA A 33 23.26 11.62 11.69
N LEU A 34 23.87 12.80 11.52
CA LEU A 34 24.28 13.32 10.21
C LEU A 34 25.34 12.44 9.53
N LEU A 35 26.35 12.01 10.29
CA LEU A 35 27.40 11.13 9.78
C LEU A 35 26.84 9.76 9.37
N ALA A 36 25.94 9.19 10.16
CA ALA A 36 25.26 7.94 9.84
C ALA A 36 24.40 8.03 8.58
N MET A 37 23.89 9.22 8.24
CA MET A 37 23.11 9.47 7.01
C MET A 37 23.99 9.65 5.76
N SER A 38 25.26 10.03 5.92
CA SER A 38 26.17 10.33 4.81
C SER A 38 26.41 9.19 3.80
N PRO A 39 26.62 7.90 4.19
CA PRO A 39 26.83 6.84 3.19
C PRO A 39 25.58 6.60 2.34
N PHE A 40 24.39 6.75 2.91
CA PHE A 40 23.15 6.60 2.15
C PHE A 40 22.91 7.74 1.16
N LEU A 41 23.34 8.97 1.49
CA LEU A 41 23.23 10.11 0.58
C LEU A 41 24.14 9.94 -0.64
N VAL A 42 25.31 9.32 -0.47
CA VAL A 42 26.22 8.95 -1.57
C VAL A 42 25.60 7.87 -2.45
N LEU A 43 24.93 6.88 -1.87
CA LEU A 43 24.20 5.85 -2.62
C LEU A 43 23.06 6.46 -3.45
N GLU A 44 22.24 7.33 -2.84
CA GLU A 44 21.14 8.02 -3.55
C GLU A 44 21.65 8.94 -4.67
N TRP A 45 22.77 9.61 -4.46
CA TRP A 45 23.37 10.40 -5.53
C TRP A 45 23.75 9.54 -6.74
N GLY A 46 24.30 8.34 -6.50
CA GLY A 46 24.59 7.36 -7.54
C GLY A 46 23.33 6.89 -8.27
N THR A 47 22.26 6.57 -7.54
CA THR A 47 20.99 6.11 -8.15
C THR A 47 20.30 7.20 -8.97
N ILE A 48 20.36 8.47 -8.56
CA ILE A 48 19.84 9.60 -9.35
C ILE A 48 20.54 9.69 -10.71
N THR A 49 21.88 9.51 -10.72
CA THR A 49 22.66 9.58 -11.97
C THR A 49 22.42 8.39 -12.90
N ALA A 50 22.10 7.22 -12.35
CA ALA A 50 21.85 6.00 -13.12
C ALA A 50 20.41 5.93 -13.67
N TYR A 51 19.40 6.23 -12.85
CA TYR A 51 17.98 6.05 -13.21
C TYR A 51 17.31 7.32 -13.78
N GLY A 52 17.90 8.50 -13.60
CA GLY A 52 17.37 9.76 -14.14
C GLY A 52 15.91 10.01 -13.75
N ALA A 53 15.01 10.04 -14.73
CA ALA A 53 13.57 10.24 -14.49
C ALA A 53 12.88 9.09 -13.75
N GLY A 54 13.44 7.87 -13.79
CA GLY A 54 12.94 6.71 -13.06
C GLY A 54 13.16 6.78 -11.54
N TRP A 55 13.94 7.75 -11.07
CA TRP A 55 14.20 7.95 -9.63
C TRP A 55 12.98 8.48 -8.85
N TRP A 56 11.93 8.99 -9.52
CA TRP A 56 10.72 9.52 -8.86
C TRP A 56 9.80 8.44 -8.27
N SER A 57 10.33 7.64 -7.34
CA SER A 57 9.56 6.69 -6.55
C SER A 57 9.11 7.34 -5.23
N ALA A 58 7.95 6.92 -4.70
CA ALA A 58 7.47 7.41 -3.41
C ALA A 58 8.47 7.20 -2.26
N TRP A 59 9.34 6.20 -2.39
CA TRP A 59 10.34 5.82 -1.40
C TRP A 59 11.57 6.72 -1.46
N ASN A 60 12.01 7.06 -2.66
CA ASN A 60 13.12 7.98 -2.85
C ASN A 60 12.74 9.40 -2.41
N VAL A 61 11.48 9.80 -2.62
CA VAL A 61 10.92 11.05 -2.10
C VAL A 61 10.88 11.03 -0.57
N LEU A 62 10.46 9.92 0.03
CA LEU A 62 10.46 9.75 1.49
C LEU A 62 11.89 9.87 2.05
N ASP A 63 12.87 9.21 1.44
CA ASP A 63 14.27 9.27 1.85
C ASP A 63 14.83 10.69 1.69
N ALA A 64 14.61 11.33 0.54
CA ALA A 64 14.98 12.74 0.31
C ALA A 64 14.40 13.67 1.38
N LEU A 65 13.12 13.50 1.73
CA LEU A 65 12.47 14.28 2.77
C LEU A 65 13.13 14.07 4.14
N THR A 66 13.50 12.83 4.50
CA THR A 66 14.19 12.55 5.77
C THR A 66 15.57 13.22 5.85
N TYR A 67 16.30 13.32 4.72
CA TYR A 67 17.59 14.01 4.68
C TYR A 67 17.43 15.52 4.82
N VAL A 68 16.52 16.11 4.03
CA VAL A 68 16.24 17.55 4.09
C VAL A 68 15.81 17.95 5.50
N LEU A 69 14.93 17.16 6.11
CA LEU A 69 14.43 17.43 7.45
C LEU A 69 15.52 17.23 8.52
N GLN A 70 16.41 16.24 8.37
CA GLN A 70 17.55 16.06 9.27
C GLN A 70 18.51 17.26 9.22
N VAL A 71 18.84 17.74 8.01
CA VAL A 71 19.68 18.93 7.83
C VAL A 71 18.98 20.16 8.42
N TYR A 72 17.68 20.31 8.18
CA TYR A 72 16.88 21.40 8.74
C TYR A 72 16.88 21.40 10.29
N ILE A 73 16.68 20.25 10.93
CA ILE A 73 16.76 20.11 12.39
C ILE A 73 18.14 20.53 12.90
N THR A 74 19.22 20.07 12.26
CA THR A 74 20.58 20.43 12.68
C THR A 74 20.86 21.92 12.52
N VAL A 75 20.37 22.55 11.44
CA VAL A 75 20.53 23.99 11.23
C VAL A 75 19.75 24.79 12.28
N LEU A 76 18.52 24.39 12.60
CA LEU A 76 17.72 25.03 13.65
C LEU A 76 18.35 24.90 15.04
N HIS A 77 18.91 23.74 15.36
CA HIS A 77 19.56 23.48 16.63
C HIS A 77 20.89 24.26 16.76
N LEU A 78 21.71 24.31 15.71
CA LEU A 78 22.94 25.10 15.66
C LEU A 78 22.67 26.62 15.66
N THR A 79 21.61 27.08 15.00
CA THR A 79 21.22 28.50 14.99
C THR A 79 20.50 28.92 16.28
N ARG A 80 20.23 27.97 17.19
CA ARG A 80 19.47 28.14 18.43
C ARG A 80 18.14 28.88 18.23
N ASN A 81 17.46 28.62 17.12
CA ASN A 81 16.11 29.15 16.88
C ASN A 81 15.02 28.24 17.50
N VAL A 82 15.27 27.78 18.73
CA VAL A 82 14.48 26.77 19.46
C VAL A 82 13.15 27.34 19.96
N HIS A 83 13.05 28.67 20.10
CA HIS A 83 11.91 29.37 20.68
C HIS A 83 10.62 29.33 19.85
N SER A 84 10.69 28.92 18.59
CA SER A 84 9.60 29.09 17.63
C SER A 84 8.68 27.87 17.48
N GLY A 85 8.86 26.80 18.29
CA GLY A 85 8.07 25.57 18.20
C GLY A 85 8.30 24.74 16.93
N TYR A 86 8.92 25.33 15.89
CA TYR A 86 9.25 24.65 14.63
C TYR A 86 10.23 23.49 14.82
N LEU A 87 11.11 23.56 15.83
CA LEU A 87 12.03 22.45 16.15
C LEU A 87 11.26 21.22 16.61
N SER A 88 10.31 21.38 17.53
CA SER A 88 9.49 20.28 18.04
C SER A 88 8.62 19.66 16.94
N ILE A 89 8.04 20.49 16.06
CA ILE A 89 7.28 20.03 14.90
C ILE A 89 8.18 19.24 13.93
N ALA A 90 9.36 19.77 13.59
CA ALA A 90 10.30 19.12 12.70
C ALA A 90 10.80 17.78 13.28
N CYS A 91 11.12 17.73 14.57
CA CYS A 91 11.50 16.51 15.27
C CYS A 91 10.37 15.47 15.30
N ALA A 92 9.13 15.89 15.58
CA ALA A 92 7.98 14.99 15.57
C ALA A 92 7.74 14.40 14.17
N LEU A 93 7.80 15.25 13.13
CA LEU A 93 7.69 14.81 11.75
C LEU A 93 8.83 13.85 11.37
N GLN A 94 10.07 14.15 11.77
CA GLN A 94 11.23 13.30 11.51
C GLN A 94 11.09 11.92 12.17
N CYS A 95 10.60 11.86 13.41
CA CYS A 95 10.32 10.57 14.08
C CYS A 95 9.32 9.73 13.28
N ILE A 96 8.24 10.33 12.76
CA ILE A 96 7.25 9.63 11.95
C ILE A 96 7.86 9.16 10.62
N LEU A 97 8.60 10.02 9.92
CA LEU A 97 9.23 9.65 8.64
C LEU A 97 10.27 8.54 8.83
N LEU A 98 11.03 8.56 9.91
CA LEU A 98 11.99 7.49 10.24
C LEU A 98 11.28 6.16 10.55
N LEU A 99 10.08 6.18 11.14
CA LEU A 99 9.28 4.96 11.31
C LEU A 99 8.80 4.41 9.95
N PHE A 100 8.37 5.28 9.02
CA PHE A 100 8.05 4.84 7.65
C PHE A 100 9.29 4.35 6.89
N ARG A 101 10.45 4.96 7.12
CA ARG A 101 11.72 4.46 6.58
C ARG A 101 12.11 3.12 7.19
N LEU A 102 11.78 2.86 8.45
CA LEU A 102 11.98 1.53 9.05
C LEU A 102 11.10 0.48 8.35
N GLN A 103 9.89 0.84 7.94
CA GLN A 103 9.04 -0.02 7.09
C GLN A 103 9.66 -0.29 5.71
N TYR A 104 10.57 0.55 5.21
CA TYR A 104 11.34 0.20 4.02
C TYR A 104 12.23 -1.03 4.29
N PHE A 105 12.82 -1.19 5.48
CA PHE A 105 13.64 -2.38 5.78
C PHE A 105 12.81 -3.65 5.97
N SER A 106 11.51 -3.57 6.28
CA SER A 106 10.63 -4.76 6.28
C SER A 106 10.56 -5.42 4.90
N ARG A 107 10.88 -4.66 3.84
CA ARG A 107 11.10 -5.18 2.49
C ARG A 107 12.22 -6.19 2.43
N VAL A 108 13.28 -6.08 3.22
CA VAL A 108 14.42 -7.00 3.12
C VAL A 108 14.02 -8.46 3.40
N PHE A 109 12.93 -8.68 4.13
CA PHE A 109 12.36 -10.02 4.32
C PHE A 109 11.62 -10.49 3.07
N THR A 110 12.22 -11.47 2.37
CA THR A 110 11.78 -12.03 1.08
C THR A 110 10.34 -12.57 1.08
N SER A 111 9.80 -12.94 2.24
CA SER A 111 8.39 -13.36 2.38
C SER A 111 7.38 -12.21 2.46
N THR A 112 7.85 -11.00 2.81
CA THR A 112 6.99 -9.86 3.17
C THR A 112 7.09 -8.72 2.14
N ARG A 113 8.19 -8.62 1.38
CA ARG A 113 8.53 -7.49 0.50
C ARG A 113 7.49 -7.11 -0.54
N TYR A 114 7.01 -8.09 -1.29
CA TYR A 114 6.38 -7.83 -2.59
C TYR A 114 4.91 -8.18 -2.64
N ALA A 115 4.53 -9.30 -2.03
CA ALA A 115 3.12 -9.62 -1.81
C ALA A 115 2.42 -8.51 -1.00
N PHE A 116 3.09 -7.97 0.03
CA PHE A 116 2.50 -6.94 0.90
C PHE A 116 2.37 -5.58 0.23
N LEU A 117 3.38 -5.09 -0.50
CA LEU A 117 3.31 -3.78 -1.15
C LEU A 117 2.33 -3.76 -2.32
N GLU A 118 2.30 -4.84 -3.11
CA GLU A 118 1.29 -4.98 -4.16
C GLU A 118 -0.11 -5.14 -3.56
N ALA A 119 -0.25 -5.89 -2.45
CA ALA A 119 -1.51 -6.00 -1.72
C ALA A 119 -1.96 -4.65 -1.15
N ILE A 120 -1.07 -3.86 -0.54
CA ILE A 120 -1.38 -2.51 -0.06
C ILE A 120 -1.76 -1.62 -1.22
N LYS A 121 -1.00 -1.64 -2.32
CA LYS A 121 -1.28 -0.77 -3.47
C LYS A 121 -2.64 -1.10 -4.09
N GLU A 122 -2.93 -2.38 -4.30
CA GLU A 122 -4.22 -2.84 -4.80
C GLU A 122 -5.34 -2.49 -3.82
N ALA A 123 -5.13 -2.70 -2.52
CA ALA A 123 -6.08 -2.36 -1.46
C ALA A 123 -6.36 -0.85 -1.41
N ILE A 124 -5.32 0.00 -1.40
CA ILE A 124 -5.47 1.47 -1.42
C ILE A 124 -6.20 1.90 -2.68
N SER A 125 -5.87 1.33 -3.84
CA SER A 125 -6.55 1.62 -5.09
C SER A 125 -8.04 1.28 -5.00
N ALA A 126 -8.37 0.10 -4.50
CA ALA A 126 -9.76 -0.35 -4.31
C ALA A 126 -10.53 0.51 -3.28
N ILE A 127 -9.86 0.99 -2.24
CA ILE A 127 -10.46 1.73 -1.13
C ILE A 127 -10.50 3.26 -1.40
N SER A 128 -9.71 3.77 -2.34
CA SER A 128 -9.54 5.22 -2.58
C SER A 128 -10.84 5.97 -2.87
N ILE A 129 -11.67 5.45 -3.78
CA ILE A 129 -12.99 6.02 -4.14
C ILE A 129 -13.92 6.01 -2.92
N TYR A 130 -13.81 4.95 -2.13
CA TYR A 130 -14.61 4.77 -0.94
C TYR A 130 -14.20 5.73 0.18
N LEU A 131 -12.89 5.97 0.40
CA LEU A 131 -12.39 6.99 1.34
C LEU A 131 -12.87 8.39 0.95
N PHE A 132 -12.89 8.70 -0.34
CA PHE A 132 -13.44 9.96 -0.83
C PHE A 132 -14.93 10.10 -0.47
N PHE A 133 -15.73 9.04 -0.70
CA PHE A 133 -17.13 9.02 -0.30
C PHE A 133 -17.31 9.17 1.23
N MET A 134 -16.48 8.49 2.02
CA MET A 134 -16.47 8.59 3.48
C MET A 134 -16.24 10.04 3.94
N VAL A 135 -15.22 10.72 3.39
CA VAL A 135 -14.94 12.12 3.71
C VAL A 135 -16.13 13.01 3.33
N LEU A 136 -16.77 12.79 2.17
CA LEU A 136 -17.97 13.55 1.77
C LEU A 136 -19.13 13.37 2.76
N VAL A 137 -19.38 12.15 3.23
CA VAL A 137 -20.41 11.86 4.24
C VAL A 137 -20.08 12.59 5.55
N ILE A 138 -18.85 12.45 6.05
CA ILE A 138 -18.40 13.13 7.28
C ILE A 138 -18.58 14.65 7.14
N LEU A 139 -18.21 15.23 6.01
CA LEU A 139 -18.31 16.67 5.77
C LEU A 139 -19.78 17.13 5.67
N GLY A 140 -20.64 16.31 5.05
CA GLY A 140 -22.09 16.55 5.02
C GLY A 140 -22.72 16.58 6.42
N PHE A 141 -22.38 15.60 7.27
CA PHE A 141 -22.84 15.56 8.65
C PHE A 141 -22.21 16.68 9.50
N ALA A 142 -20.93 17.01 9.30
CA ALA A 142 -20.27 18.12 9.99
C ALA A 142 -20.98 19.46 9.74
N VAL A 143 -21.37 19.73 8.49
CA VAL A 143 -22.16 20.93 8.15
C VAL A 143 -23.55 20.87 8.78
N ALA A 144 -24.22 19.72 8.75
CA ALA A 144 -25.54 19.57 9.37
C ALA A 144 -25.50 19.82 10.90
N PHE A 145 -24.49 19.28 11.59
CA PHE A 145 -24.28 19.51 13.02
C PHE A 145 -23.89 20.95 13.32
N HIS A 146 -23.01 21.57 12.51
CA HIS A 146 -22.65 22.96 12.68
C HIS A 146 -23.87 23.90 12.57
N VAL A 147 -24.79 23.62 11.64
CA VAL A 147 -26.06 24.37 11.50
C VAL A 147 -26.99 24.10 12.69
N LEU A 148 -27.08 22.86 13.15
CA LEU A 148 -27.93 22.48 14.28
C LEU A 148 -27.48 23.14 15.60
N PHE A 149 -26.17 23.17 15.84
CA PHE A 149 -25.54 23.77 17.03
C PHE A 149 -25.28 25.28 16.90
N ARG A 150 -25.85 25.94 15.89
CA ARG A 150 -25.67 27.39 15.67
C ARG A 150 -26.09 28.25 16.87
N LYS A 151 -27.05 27.80 17.68
CA LYS A 151 -27.49 28.50 18.90
C LYS A 151 -26.69 28.12 20.15
N ASP A 152 -25.92 27.03 20.08
CA ASP A 152 -25.20 26.41 21.20
C ASP A 152 -23.67 26.49 21.00
N GLN A 153 -23.18 27.57 20.37
CA GLN A 153 -21.76 27.79 20.10
C GLN A 153 -20.89 28.01 21.35
N GLY A 154 -21.46 27.89 22.56
CA GLY A 154 -20.70 27.85 23.81
C GLY A 154 -19.82 26.60 23.95
N ASN A 155 -20.10 25.54 23.19
CA ASN A 155 -19.28 24.33 23.14
C ASN A 155 -18.27 24.40 21.97
N GLU A 156 -16.99 24.17 22.25
CA GLU A 156 -15.91 24.30 21.25
C GLU A 156 -16.01 23.27 20.10
N GLU A 157 -16.65 22.13 20.36
CA GLU A 157 -16.71 20.97 19.46
C GLU A 157 -17.44 21.24 18.12
N PHE A 158 -18.42 22.15 18.12
CA PHE A 158 -19.23 22.49 16.94
C PHE A 158 -19.23 23.98 16.58
N SER A 159 -18.37 24.77 17.24
CA SER A 159 -18.31 26.24 17.05
C SER A 159 -17.89 26.63 15.64
N THR A 160 -16.97 25.88 15.03
CA THR A 160 -16.42 26.12 13.69
C THR A 160 -16.62 24.88 12.82
N ILE A 161 -16.78 25.06 11.50
CA ILE A 161 -16.91 23.94 10.54
C ILE A 161 -15.72 22.96 10.67
N SER A 162 -14.50 23.48 10.85
CA SER A 162 -13.30 22.66 11.06
C SER A 162 -13.39 21.82 12.33
N ASN A 163 -13.83 22.40 13.44
CA ASN A 163 -14.02 21.65 14.69
C ASN A 163 -15.14 20.61 14.53
N ALA A 164 -16.25 20.97 13.90
CA ALA A 164 -17.33 20.03 13.62
C ALA A 164 -16.84 18.86 12.76
N PHE A 165 -16.03 19.11 11.73
CA PHE A 165 -15.42 18.07 10.92
C PHE A 165 -14.48 17.17 11.74
N LEU A 166 -13.60 17.75 12.55
CA LEU A 166 -12.68 17.00 13.42
C LEU A 166 -13.42 16.19 14.48
N THR A 167 -14.49 16.74 15.07
CA THR A 167 -15.35 16.05 16.03
C THR A 167 -16.07 14.88 15.36
N MET A 168 -16.59 15.04 14.15
CA MET A 168 -17.19 13.92 13.40
C MET A 168 -16.14 12.86 13.06
N TRP A 169 -14.97 13.28 12.57
CA TRP A 169 -13.87 12.38 12.22
C TRP A 169 -13.39 11.57 13.44
N ALA A 170 -13.16 12.22 14.58
CA ALA A 170 -12.73 11.57 15.81
C ALA A 170 -13.76 10.53 16.31
N ASN A 171 -15.04 10.81 16.12
CA ASN A 171 -16.14 9.91 16.49
C ASN A 171 -16.63 9.05 15.31
N GLN A 172 -15.77 8.71 14.34
CA GLN A 172 -16.17 7.87 13.21
C GLN A 172 -16.58 6.45 13.63
N SER A 173 -15.90 5.88 14.63
CA SER A 173 -16.11 4.50 15.09
C SER A 173 -16.85 4.38 16.41
N ASP A 174 -17.04 5.49 17.12
CA ASP A 174 -17.70 5.53 18.42
C ASP A 174 -19.00 6.35 18.33
N LEU A 175 -19.87 6.19 19.33
CA LEU A 175 -21.06 7.00 19.44
C LEU A 175 -20.67 8.40 19.91
N LEU A 176 -21.10 9.42 19.17
CA LEU A 176 -21.00 10.81 19.60
C LEU A 176 -21.53 11.00 21.04
N ASP A 177 -20.88 11.87 21.81
CA ASP A 177 -21.25 12.10 23.21
C ASP A 177 -22.73 12.50 23.33
N LEU A 178 -23.53 11.54 23.80
CA LEU A 178 -24.97 11.71 23.97
C LEU A 178 -25.31 12.79 25.01
N ASN A 179 -24.41 13.06 25.96
CA ASN A 179 -24.63 14.09 26.96
C ASN A 179 -24.59 15.47 26.31
N LEU A 180 -23.62 15.69 25.41
CA LEU A 180 -23.54 16.91 24.61
C LEU A 180 -24.75 17.07 23.70
N MET A 181 -25.22 15.99 23.07
CA MET A 181 -26.42 16.03 22.23
C MET A 181 -27.68 16.39 23.03
N ARG A 182 -27.84 15.85 24.24
CA ARG A 182 -28.98 16.15 25.12
C ARG A 182 -28.93 17.55 25.73
N ALA A 183 -27.74 18.12 25.89
CA ALA A 183 -27.56 19.49 26.38
C ALA A 183 -27.85 20.56 25.31
N SER A 184 -28.01 20.18 24.05
CA SER A 184 -28.31 21.10 22.95
C SER A 184 -29.74 21.67 23.03
N HIS A 185 -29.95 22.80 22.36
CA HIS A 185 -31.25 23.46 22.25
C HIS A 185 -32.32 22.57 21.61
N ASN A 186 -31.92 21.68 20.69
CA ASN A 186 -32.79 20.74 20.00
C ASN A 186 -32.31 19.29 20.21
N PRO A 187 -32.50 18.73 21.42
CA PRO A 187 -31.85 17.48 21.82
C PRO A 187 -32.36 16.28 21.02
N VAL A 188 -33.65 16.28 20.64
CA VAL A 188 -34.24 15.18 19.87
C VAL A 188 -33.61 15.09 18.47
N THR A 189 -33.51 16.23 17.76
CA THR A 189 -32.90 16.27 16.42
C THR A 189 -31.42 15.92 16.47
N ALA A 190 -30.70 16.40 17.49
CA ALA A 190 -29.28 16.11 17.66
C ALA A 190 -29.02 14.62 17.89
N VAL A 191 -29.79 13.98 18.78
CA VAL A 191 -29.68 12.55 19.05
C VAL A 191 -30.05 11.71 17.83
N VAL A 192 -31.14 12.06 17.12
CA VAL A 192 -31.54 11.33 15.91
C VAL A 192 -30.46 11.42 14.82
N LEU A 193 -29.89 12.60 14.62
CA LEU A 193 -28.82 12.79 13.64
C LEU A 193 -27.53 12.05 14.04
N ALA A 194 -27.20 12.01 15.33
CA ALA A 194 -26.04 11.29 15.85
C ALA A 194 -26.18 9.76 15.71
N VAL A 195 -27.38 9.23 15.97
CA VAL A 195 -27.68 7.81 15.75
C VAL A 195 -27.63 7.47 14.26
N ALA A 196 -28.19 8.33 13.40
CA ALA A 196 -28.12 8.14 11.95
C ALA A 196 -26.68 8.16 11.42
N TYR A 197 -25.86 9.10 11.91
CA TYR A 197 -24.43 9.16 11.60
C TYR A 197 -23.70 7.88 12.02
N SER A 198 -23.90 7.45 13.27
CA SER A 198 -23.26 6.24 13.81
C SER A 198 -23.68 4.97 13.06
N PHE A 199 -24.94 4.90 12.62
CA PHE A 199 -25.42 3.81 11.78
C PHE A 199 -24.76 3.82 10.40
N VAL A 200 -24.72 4.96 9.71
CA VAL A 200 -24.09 5.07 8.38
C VAL A 200 -22.60 4.77 8.47
N MET A 201 -21.88 5.39 9.42
CA MET A 201 -20.43 5.22 9.54
C MET A 201 -20.05 3.85 10.10
N GLY A 202 -20.66 3.42 11.20
CA GLY A 202 -20.32 2.18 11.88
C GLY A 202 -20.85 0.93 11.18
N MET A 203 -22.08 0.96 10.65
CA MET A 203 -22.71 -0.22 10.07
C MET A 203 -22.58 -0.29 8.54
N VAL A 204 -22.75 0.81 7.81
CA VAL A 204 -22.73 0.76 6.34
C VAL A 204 -21.30 0.89 5.83
N ILE A 205 -20.64 1.98 6.21
CA ILE A 205 -19.31 2.34 5.77
C ILE A 205 -18.33 1.24 6.24
N VAL A 206 -18.04 1.09 7.54
CA VAL A 206 -16.98 0.15 7.98
C VAL A 206 -17.17 -1.28 7.45
N ASN A 207 -18.40 -1.80 7.41
CA ASN A 207 -18.66 -3.15 6.89
C ASN A 207 -18.39 -3.26 5.38
N MET A 208 -18.75 -2.25 4.60
CA MET A 208 -18.41 -2.20 3.18
C MET A 208 -16.89 -2.10 2.96
N LEU A 209 -16.18 -1.35 3.82
CA LEU A 209 -14.72 -1.23 3.75
C LEU A 209 -14.04 -2.59 3.98
N ILE A 210 -14.49 -3.34 4.99
CA ILE A 210 -13.98 -4.68 5.29
C ILE A 210 -14.27 -5.63 4.11
N GLY A 211 -15.47 -5.57 3.53
CA GLY A 211 -15.83 -6.36 2.35
C GLY A 211 -14.95 -6.07 1.13
N LEU A 212 -14.71 -4.79 0.83
CA LEU A 212 -13.83 -4.37 -0.26
C LEU A 212 -12.37 -4.78 -0.01
N MET A 213 -11.88 -4.60 1.22
CA MET A 213 -10.53 -5.01 1.61
C MET A 213 -10.34 -6.52 1.45
N SER A 214 -11.31 -7.33 1.91
CA SER A 214 -11.26 -8.78 1.78
C SER A 214 -11.18 -9.21 0.31
N ASN A 215 -11.99 -8.60 -0.56
CA ASN A 215 -11.99 -8.91 -1.99
C ASN A 215 -10.66 -8.50 -2.67
N ALA A 216 -10.14 -7.30 -2.35
CA ALA A 216 -8.86 -6.84 -2.87
C ALA A 216 -7.68 -7.74 -2.44
N LEU A 217 -7.70 -8.21 -1.19
CA LEU A 217 -6.70 -9.15 -0.68
C LEU A 217 -6.81 -10.52 -1.38
N GLU A 218 -8.02 -11.05 -1.55
CA GLU A 218 -8.23 -12.33 -2.25
C GLU A 218 -7.71 -12.26 -3.69
N LYS A 219 -8.02 -11.18 -4.41
CA LYS A 219 -7.52 -10.94 -5.77
C LYS A 219 -5.99 -10.90 -5.84
N THR A 220 -5.34 -10.31 -4.83
CA THR A 220 -3.87 -10.26 -4.79
C THR A 220 -3.27 -11.63 -4.51
N ASN A 221 -3.87 -12.41 -3.62
CA ASN A 221 -3.40 -13.74 -3.26
C ASN A 221 -3.49 -14.74 -4.42
N ARG A 222 -4.47 -14.61 -5.33
CA ARG A 222 -4.62 -15.53 -6.50
C ARG A 222 -3.38 -15.58 -7.42
N HIS A 223 -2.55 -14.53 -7.44
CA HIS A 223 -1.34 -14.48 -8.25
C HIS A 223 -0.03 -14.50 -7.44
N GLU A 224 -0.10 -14.79 -6.13
CA GLU A 224 1.05 -14.70 -5.22
C GLU A 224 2.22 -15.60 -5.64
N ALA A 225 1.95 -16.85 -6.01
CA ALA A 225 2.99 -17.82 -6.36
C ALA A 225 3.83 -17.41 -7.58
N THR A 226 3.16 -16.93 -8.65
CA THR A 226 3.83 -16.49 -9.88
C THR A 226 4.62 -15.21 -9.65
N LYS A 227 4.02 -14.26 -8.91
CA LYS A 227 4.67 -13.00 -8.53
C LYS A 227 5.90 -13.27 -7.66
N MET A 228 5.81 -14.18 -6.69
CA MET A 228 6.94 -14.54 -5.83
C MET A 228 8.15 -15.06 -6.63
N VAL A 229 7.94 -15.86 -7.67
CA VAL A 229 9.03 -16.35 -8.53
C VAL A 229 9.64 -15.21 -9.34
N LEU A 230 8.83 -14.36 -9.96
CA LEU A 230 9.29 -13.17 -10.68
C LEU A 230 10.13 -12.26 -9.78
N HIS A 231 9.66 -12.02 -8.56
CA HIS A 231 10.35 -11.15 -7.61
C HIS A 231 11.67 -11.73 -7.14
N LYS A 232 11.76 -13.06 -6.91
CA LYS A 232 13.04 -13.70 -6.60
C LYS A 232 14.06 -13.46 -7.72
N ALA A 233 13.65 -13.54 -8.98
CA ALA A 233 14.52 -13.25 -10.11
C ALA A 233 14.97 -11.77 -10.13
N GLN A 234 14.06 -10.82 -9.90
CA GLN A 234 14.38 -9.38 -9.86
C GLN A 234 15.36 -9.03 -8.73
N ILE A 235 15.22 -9.61 -7.54
CA ILE A 235 16.16 -9.36 -6.43
C ILE A 235 17.55 -9.86 -6.78
N ILE A 236 17.65 -11.04 -7.41
CA ILE A 236 18.93 -11.61 -7.81
C ILE A 236 19.61 -10.71 -8.83
N ASP A 237 18.87 -10.24 -9.83
CA ASP A 237 19.34 -9.29 -10.85
C ASP A 237 19.82 -7.96 -10.22
N GLU A 238 19.01 -7.35 -9.34
CA GLU A 238 19.39 -6.12 -8.62
C GLU A 238 20.64 -6.33 -7.74
N LEU A 239 20.77 -7.50 -7.10
CA LEU A 239 21.91 -7.83 -6.24
C LEU A 239 23.19 -8.06 -7.06
N GLU A 240 23.07 -8.72 -8.21
CA GLU A 240 24.18 -8.92 -9.16
C GLU A 240 24.67 -7.58 -9.70
N GLU A 241 23.75 -6.66 -10.05
CA GLU A 241 24.11 -5.35 -10.58
C GLU A 241 24.72 -4.41 -9.51
N THR A 242 24.30 -4.53 -8.25
CA THR A 242 24.81 -3.71 -7.15
C THR A 242 26.06 -4.29 -6.47
N MET A 243 26.42 -5.54 -6.78
CA MET A 243 27.61 -6.16 -6.20
C MET A 243 28.90 -5.56 -6.78
N PRO A 244 29.85 -5.16 -5.92
CA PRO A 244 31.14 -4.72 -6.41
C PRO A 244 31.94 -5.93 -6.93
N ARG A 245 32.64 -5.76 -8.07
CA ARG A 245 33.34 -6.83 -8.81
C ARG A 245 34.25 -7.73 -7.96
N TRP A 246 34.87 -7.18 -6.90
CA TRP A 246 35.72 -7.96 -5.99
C TRP A 246 34.95 -8.98 -5.13
N LEU A 247 33.65 -8.75 -4.92
CA LEU A 247 32.75 -9.66 -4.21
C LEU A 247 32.12 -10.67 -5.16
N GLU A 248 31.82 -10.24 -6.39
CA GLU A 248 31.36 -11.09 -7.50
C GLU A 248 32.37 -12.22 -7.77
N GLU A 249 33.66 -11.89 -7.94
CA GLU A 249 34.74 -12.87 -8.16
C GLU A 249 34.93 -13.86 -6.99
N ARG A 250 34.50 -13.49 -5.77
CA ARG A 250 34.63 -14.32 -4.55
C ARG A 250 33.43 -15.25 -4.35
N PHE A 251 32.22 -14.78 -4.57
CA PHE A 251 30.97 -15.50 -4.27
C PHE A 251 30.32 -16.13 -5.51
N MET A 252 30.41 -15.46 -6.65
CA MET A 252 29.90 -15.90 -7.95
C MET A 252 31.08 -16.25 -8.84
N GLY A 253 31.89 -17.22 -8.39
CA GLY A 253 32.76 -17.95 -9.31
C GLY A 253 31.88 -18.78 -10.24
N SER A 254 31.14 -18.12 -11.12
CA SER A 254 30.25 -18.70 -12.12
C SER A 254 31.15 -19.22 -13.24
N PRO A 255 31.36 -20.54 -13.37
CA PRO A 255 32.03 -21.08 -14.53
C PRO A 255 31.15 -20.83 -15.76
N ASP A 256 31.74 -20.74 -16.94
CA ASP A 256 31.02 -20.67 -18.23
C ASP A 256 30.16 -21.93 -18.42
N PHE A 257 28.97 -21.97 -17.82
CA PHE A 257 28.04 -23.08 -17.93
C PHE A 257 26.91 -22.71 -18.88
N ILE A 258 26.87 -23.39 -20.03
CA ILE A 258 25.75 -23.35 -20.95
C ILE A 258 24.55 -24.02 -20.27
N HIS A 259 23.55 -23.22 -19.90
CA HIS A 259 22.29 -23.72 -19.35
C HIS A 259 21.42 -24.25 -20.49
N ILE A 260 21.37 -25.57 -20.67
CA ILE A 260 20.48 -26.21 -21.63
C ILE A 260 19.22 -26.64 -20.88
N LEU A 261 18.13 -25.89 -21.09
CA LEU A 261 16.80 -26.27 -20.64
C LEU A 261 16.35 -27.50 -21.44
N ARG A 262 16.46 -28.70 -20.86
CA ARG A 262 15.73 -29.87 -21.35
C ARG A 262 14.31 -29.80 -20.81
N VAL A 263 13.36 -29.57 -21.70
CA VAL A 263 11.94 -29.77 -21.41
C VAL A 263 11.74 -31.28 -21.23
N ASP A 264 11.49 -31.73 -20.00
CA ASP A 264 11.10 -33.10 -19.74
C ASP A 264 9.72 -33.33 -20.39
N PRO A 265 9.58 -34.22 -21.40
CA PRO A 265 8.32 -34.44 -22.08
C PRO A 265 7.23 -35.00 -21.16
N ASP A 266 7.62 -35.57 -20.01
CA ASP A 266 6.73 -36.11 -18.98
C ASP A 266 6.26 -35.06 -17.97
N ARG A 267 6.84 -33.85 -17.98
CA ARG A 267 6.49 -32.72 -17.09
C ARG A 267 5.94 -31.50 -17.82
N VAL A 268 5.81 -31.58 -19.14
CA VAL A 268 4.95 -30.63 -19.86
C VAL A 268 3.54 -30.89 -19.36
N ASP A 269 2.98 -29.93 -18.63
CA ASP A 269 1.59 -29.95 -18.21
C ASP A 269 0.73 -30.29 -19.44
N LYS A 270 0.30 -31.54 -19.52
CA LYS A 270 -0.76 -31.91 -20.46
C LYS A 270 -1.93 -31.03 -20.03
N PRO A 271 -2.50 -30.19 -20.90
CA PRO A 271 -3.65 -29.40 -20.52
C PRO A 271 -4.68 -30.38 -19.96
N ASP A 272 -4.97 -30.27 -18.67
CA ASP A 272 -5.97 -31.10 -18.01
C ASP A 272 -7.32 -30.61 -18.50
N LEU A 273 -7.71 -31.11 -19.67
CA LEU A 273 -8.98 -30.84 -20.33
C LEU A 273 -10.16 -31.10 -19.37
N GLY A 274 -9.98 -31.96 -18.36
CA GLY A 274 -10.98 -32.23 -17.32
C GLY A 274 -11.19 -31.07 -16.34
N SER A 275 -10.14 -30.31 -15.99
CA SER A 275 -10.26 -29.13 -15.13
C SER A 275 -10.85 -27.92 -15.87
N MET A 276 -10.53 -27.75 -17.15
CA MET A 276 -11.15 -26.72 -18.00
C MET A 276 -12.67 -26.90 -18.15
N TRP A 277 -13.14 -28.16 -18.13
CA TRP A 277 -14.58 -28.47 -18.21
C TRP A 277 -15.27 -28.35 -16.85
N LYS A 278 -14.58 -28.64 -15.74
CA LYS A 278 -15.12 -28.45 -14.38
C LYS A 278 -15.36 -26.98 -14.01
N ASP A 279 -14.50 -26.06 -14.46
CA ASP A 279 -14.72 -24.63 -14.22
C ASP A 279 -15.92 -24.07 -15.00
N THR A 280 -16.30 -24.73 -16.10
CA THR A 280 -17.51 -24.38 -16.87
C THR A 280 -18.78 -24.93 -16.20
N GLU A 281 -18.71 -26.09 -15.53
CA GLU A 281 -19.81 -26.62 -14.73
C GLU A 281 -20.05 -25.81 -13.44
N GLN A 282 -18.99 -25.35 -12.75
CA GLN A 282 -19.16 -24.54 -11.53
C GLN A 282 -19.55 -23.08 -11.78
N SER A 283 -19.26 -22.52 -12.94
CA SER A 283 -19.77 -21.19 -13.34
C SER A 283 -21.23 -21.23 -13.83
N GLY A 284 -21.83 -22.43 -13.95
CA GLY A 284 -23.18 -22.68 -14.41
C GLY A 284 -24.21 -23.06 -13.34
N GLU A 285 -23.90 -22.95 -12.04
CA GLU A 285 -24.87 -23.11 -10.94
C GLU A 285 -25.82 -21.89 -10.87
N GLY A 286 -26.66 -21.74 -11.89
CA GLY A 286 -27.68 -20.70 -11.97
C GLY A 286 -28.73 -20.88 -13.07
N GLY A 287 -28.73 -22.00 -13.80
CA GLY A 287 -29.64 -22.19 -14.94
C GLY A 287 -29.78 -23.64 -15.37
N GLY A 288 -30.25 -24.49 -14.45
CA GLY A 288 -30.59 -25.87 -14.76
C GLY A 288 -31.65 -25.94 -15.86
N ASP A 289 -31.41 -26.82 -16.83
CA ASP A 289 -32.29 -27.27 -17.93
C ASP A 289 -32.13 -26.56 -19.30
N ALA A 290 -31.82 -25.27 -19.37
CA ALA A 290 -31.63 -24.60 -20.67
C ALA A 290 -30.21 -24.79 -21.28
N GLY A 291 -29.18 -24.80 -20.43
CA GLY A 291 -27.79 -24.88 -20.89
C GLY A 291 -27.37 -26.27 -21.39
N SER A 292 -27.94 -27.35 -20.84
CA SER A 292 -27.61 -28.72 -21.25
C SER A 292 -28.13 -29.04 -22.67
N ALA A 293 -29.31 -28.52 -23.02
CA ALA A 293 -29.89 -28.67 -24.36
C ALA A 293 -29.08 -27.90 -25.41
N GLU A 294 -28.59 -26.70 -25.09
CA GLU A 294 -27.73 -25.93 -26.00
C GLU A 294 -26.36 -26.59 -26.19
N LEU A 295 -25.80 -27.19 -25.13
CA LEU A 295 -24.55 -27.94 -25.20
C LEU A 295 -24.67 -29.22 -26.03
N LEU A 296 -25.75 -30.00 -25.85
CA LEU A 296 -26.03 -31.19 -26.66
C LEU A 296 -26.19 -30.82 -28.14
N ALA A 297 -26.89 -29.73 -28.45
CA ALA A 297 -27.03 -29.24 -29.82
C ALA A 297 -25.69 -28.83 -30.46
N LYS A 298 -24.76 -28.24 -29.68
CA LYS A 298 -23.41 -27.90 -30.16
C LYS A 298 -22.52 -29.13 -30.36
N VAL A 299 -22.66 -30.15 -29.52
CA VAL A 299 -21.95 -31.43 -29.68
C VAL A 299 -22.42 -32.16 -30.94
N ASP A 300 -23.73 -32.23 -31.17
CA ASP A 300 -24.30 -32.84 -32.39
C ASP A 300 -23.86 -32.06 -33.65
N ALA A 301 -23.79 -30.73 -33.58
CA ALA A 301 -23.32 -29.90 -34.68
C ALA A 301 -21.82 -30.12 -34.99
N MET A 302 -20.97 -30.29 -33.98
CA MET A 302 -19.56 -30.63 -34.18
C MET A 302 -19.39 -32.03 -34.75
N GLN A 303 -20.18 -33.00 -34.28
CA GLN A 303 -20.14 -34.37 -34.78
C GLN A 303 -20.51 -34.41 -36.27
N ALA A 304 -21.55 -33.69 -36.68
CA ALA A 304 -21.94 -33.58 -38.09
C ALA A 304 -20.88 -32.88 -38.97
N GLN A 305 -20.11 -31.93 -38.41
CA GLN A 305 -19.00 -31.31 -39.12
C GLN A 305 -17.81 -32.26 -39.30
N LEU A 306 -17.52 -33.09 -38.30
CA LEU A 306 -16.52 -34.15 -38.37
C LEU A 306 -16.89 -35.19 -39.43
N ASP A 307 -18.13 -35.69 -39.43
CA ASP A 307 -18.60 -36.66 -40.41
C ASP A 307 -18.54 -36.11 -41.84
N ARG A 308 -18.82 -34.81 -42.02
CA ARG A 308 -18.70 -34.12 -43.31
C ARG A 308 -17.24 -33.99 -43.76
N LEU A 309 -16.33 -33.75 -42.83
CA LEU A 309 -14.88 -33.71 -43.10
C LEU A 309 -14.35 -35.09 -43.45
N GLU A 310 -14.77 -36.14 -42.74
CA GLU A 310 -14.42 -37.52 -43.06
C GLU A 310 -14.96 -37.94 -44.44
N ALA A 311 -16.20 -37.58 -44.79
CA ALA A 311 -16.76 -37.84 -46.11
C ALA A 311 -16.00 -37.10 -47.23
N LEU A 312 -15.55 -35.86 -46.98
CA LEU A 312 -14.73 -35.10 -47.94
C LEU A 312 -13.32 -35.69 -48.09
N LEU A 313 -12.76 -36.26 -47.02
CA LEU A 313 -11.47 -36.95 -47.06
C LEU A 313 -11.57 -38.32 -47.74
N ALA A 314 -12.64 -39.07 -47.48
CA ALA A 314 -12.94 -40.36 -48.11
C ALA A 314 -13.29 -40.22 -49.60
N GLY A 315 -13.87 -39.10 -50.03
CA GLY A 315 -14.11 -38.78 -51.43
C GLY A 315 -12.88 -38.30 -52.21
N ARG A 316 -11.75 -38.04 -51.52
CA ARG A 316 -10.52 -37.47 -52.11
C ARG A 316 -9.39 -38.48 -52.26
N THR A 317 -9.63 -39.77 -52.05
CA THR A 317 -8.69 -40.84 -52.42
C THR A 317 -8.88 -41.22 -53.89
N PRO A 318 -8.04 -40.74 -54.84
CA PRO A 318 -7.98 -41.34 -56.16
C PRO A 318 -7.46 -42.77 -56.02
N ALA A 319 -8.19 -43.71 -56.63
CA ALA A 319 -7.76 -45.08 -56.82
C ALA A 319 -6.37 -45.08 -57.50
N VAL A 320 -5.34 -45.43 -56.74
CA VAL A 320 -4.04 -45.82 -57.30
C VAL A 320 -4.25 -47.21 -57.90
N SER A 321 -4.56 -47.24 -59.18
CA SER A 321 -4.62 -48.46 -59.98
C SER A 321 -3.25 -49.10 -60.02
N THR A 322 -3.16 -50.34 -59.53
CA THR A 322 -2.06 -51.25 -59.78
C THR A 322 -2.04 -51.65 -61.26
N SER A 323 -0.96 -51.29 -61.95
CA SER A 323 -0.41 -52.01 -63.11
C SER A 323 1.08 -51.72 -63.20
#